data_AF-A0A7S0T1Y5-F1
#
_entry.id   AF-A0A7S0T1Y5-F1
#
_cell.length_a   1.000
_cell.length_b   1.000
_cell.length_c   1.000
_cell.angle_alpha   90.00
_cell.angle_beta   90.00
_cell.angle_gamma   90.00
#
_symmetry.space_group_name_H-M   'P 1'
#
loop_
_entity.id
_entity.type
_entity.pdbx_description
1 polymer ?
#
loop_
_entity_poly.entity_id
_entity_poly.type
_entity_poly.pdbx_seq_one_letter_code
_entity_poly.pdbx_strand_id
1 'polypeptide(L)'
;PAAVGATSRTRAVNTKPWRTARFPRPVELVGVDGAVFGRLGASTTVSEEVSAAISRLAERGAEVLANPSSSAALAAMTASGGDWDAAAAADADAVATLLRARGGDFDAVCAAADALRREQCGDVVSYVVNRNINYTNVCGLACTFCAFSKGPAAEELRGAPYLLPLEEVSRRAAEAWERGATEVCMQGGIHPSFTGDSYVQLLAAAKKGAPDIHVHAFSPLEVFHGAITLGVTVSDFIARLRDAGLGSLPGTAAEVLDDAVRARLCPDKISARDWLEVVSAAHRLGVHTTSTLMFGHVDCDGPEAWARHLLSLRDVHVRSIAERTTGVESRGGLSLDSGRQFSTSQSISGGVGVGFTEFVPLPFVHFEAPVFRAGKSRRGPTLRECMLAHAAARLTLGPAGLTNIQASWVKMGPDMAGHLLSAGCNDLGGTLMNESITRAAGAAYGQELGPQEMEAIIHGVGRTARTRTTLYGVAPAGRRGLAVGAEPPLAV
;
A
#
# COMPACT_ATOMS: atom_id res chain seq x y z
N PRO A 1 -53.90 -8.75 39.21
CA PRO A 1 -54.19 -7.90 38.03
C PRO A 1 -52.90 -7.27 37.47
N ALA A 2 -52.51 -7.79 36.30
CA ALA A 2 -51.54 -7.29 35.32
C ALA A 2 -50.05 -7.15 35.70
N ALA A 3 -49.28 -8.12 35.18
CA ALA A 3 -47.88 -8.05 34.84
C ALA A 3 -47.58 -7.00 33.76
N VAL A 4 -46.37 -6.42 33.73
CA VAL A 4 -45.49 -6.37 32.55
C VAL A 4 -44.04 -6.31 33.02
N GLY A 5 -43.26 -7.34 32.71
CA GLY A 5 -41.81 -7.35 32.83
C GLY A 5 -41.13 -6.74 31.60
N ALA A 6 -39.94 -6.18 31.78
CA ALA A 6 -38.98 -5.98 30.71
C ALA A 6 -37.58 -6.25 31.26
N THR A 7 -37.11 -7.45 30.96
CA THR A 7 -35.74 -7.92 31.16
C THR A 7 -34.77 -7.07 30.35
N SER A 8 -33.66 -6.68 30.99
CA SER A 8 -32.55 -6.00 30.32
C SER A 8 -31.93 -6.92 29.27
N ARG A 9 -32.26 -6.69 27.99
CA ARG A 9 -31.53 -7.29 26.87
C ARG A 9 -30.24 -6.49 26.69
N THR A 10 -29.16 -6.95 27.31
CA THR A 10 -27.81 -6.77 26.78
C THR A 10 -27.81 -7.28 25.35
N ARG A 11 -27.76 -6.36 24.38
CA ARG A 11 -27.60 -6.69 22.96
C ARG A 11 -26.19 -7.23 22.81
N ALA A 12 -26.07 -8.56 22.81
CA ALA A 12 -24.85 -9.23 22.40
C ALA A 12 -24.50 -8.71 20.99
N VAL A 13 -23.38 -7.99 20.89
CA VAL A 13 -22.77 -7.67 19.61
C VAL A 13 -22.49 -9.01 18.95
N ASN A 14 -23.10 -9.25 17.79
CA ASN A 14 -22.95 -10.49 17.04
C ASN A 14 -21.53 -10.54 16.43
N THR A 15 -20.54 -10.76 17.27
CA THR A 15 -19.19 -11.15 16.88
C THR A 15 -19.24 -12.64 16.55
N LYS A 16 -19.77 -13.00 15.37
CA LYS A 16 -19.40 -14.30 14.79
C LYS A 16 -18.04 -14.09 14.11
N PRO A 17 -16.93 -14.53 14.73
CA PRO A 17 -15.63 -14.37 14.12
C PRO A 17 -15.55 -15.35 12.94
N TRP A 18 -14.80 -14.98 11.92
CA TRP A 18 -14.45 -15.77 10.74
C TRP A 18 -13.66 -17.06 11.05
N ARG A 19 -13.68 -17.52 12.31
CA ARG A 19 -13.11 -18.76 12.83
C ARG A 19 -13.91 -19.96 12.34
N THR A 20 -13.77 -20.29 11.06
CA THR A 20 -13.84 -21.65 10.48
C THR A 20 -13.71 -21.65 8.94
N ALA A 21 -13.13 -20.62 8.32
CA ALA A 21 -12.64 -20.79 6.95
C ALA A 21 -11.35 -21.63 6.95
N ARG A 22 -11.47 -22.92 7.31
CA ARG A 22 -10.53 -23.89 6.75
C ARG A 22 -10.82 -23.86 5.25
N PHE A 23 -9.83 -23.49 4.44
CA PHE A 23 -9.87 -23.85 3.02
C PHE A 23 -10.27 -25.32 2.96
N PRO A 24 -11.31 -25.69 2.20
CA PRO A 24 -11.74 -27.07 2.16
C PRO A 24 -10.55 -27.87 1.62
N ARG A 25 -9.85 -28.57 2.50
CA ARG A 25 -9.11 -29.76 2.06
C ARG A 25 -10.16 -30.61 1.34
N PRO A 26 -9.83 -31.20 0.19
CA PRO A 26 -10.80 -32.02 -0.54
C PRO A 26 -11.49 -32.98 0.43
N VAL A 27 -12.81 -32.85 0.54
CA VAL A 27 -13.60 -33.67 1.45
C VAL A 27 -13.91 -34.96 0.72
N GLU A 28 -13.33 -36.06 1.16
CA GLU A 28 -13.70 -37.39 0.67
C GLU A 28 -15.11 -37.71 1.17
N LEU A 29 -16.02 -37.95 0.22
CA LEU A 29 -17.35 -38.48 0.47
C LEU A 29 -17.22 -39.98 0.56
N VAL A 30 -17.30 -40.47 1.79
CA VAL A 30 -17.21 -41.89 2.12
C VAL A 30 -18.61 -42.43 2.29
N GLY A 31 -18.91 -43.51 1.56
CA GLY A 31 -20.16 -44.26 1.64
C GLY A 31 -20.28 -45.03 2.95
N VAL A 32 -21.47 -45.52 3.23
CA VAL A 32 -21.78 -46.33 4.43
C VAL A 32 -20.99 -47.64 4.50
N ASP A 33 -20.43 -48.08 3.38
CA ASP A 33 -19.55 -49.24 3.22
C ASP A 33 -18.05 -48.90 3.38
N GLY A 34 -17.72 -47.63 3.67
CA GLY A 34 -16.35 -47.15 3.75
C GLY A 34 -15.71 -46.84 2.39
N ALA A 35 -16.44 -46.98 1.27
CA ALA A 35 -15.92 -46.69 -0.05
C ALA A 35 -15.99 -45.18 -0.36
N VAL A 36 -14.90 -44.59 -0.84
CA VAL A 36 -14.91 -43.19 -1.32
C VAL A 36 -15.65 -43.13 -2.66
N PHE A 37 -16.78 -42.42 -2.72
CA PHE A 37 -17.59 -42.29 -3.95
C PHE A 37 -17.57 -40.89 -4.56
N GLY A 38 -16.91 -39.93 -3.93
CA GLY A 38 -16.70 -38.61 -4.49
C GLY A 38 -15.74 -37.76 -3.66
N ARG A 39 -15.18 -36.70 -4.25
CA ARG A 39 -14.48 -35.64 -3.52
C ARG A 39 -15.19 -34.32 -3.76
N LEU A 40 -15.71 -33.70 -2.71
CA LEU A 40 -16.25 -32.34 -2.76
C LEU A 40 -15.09 -31.34 -2.67
N GLY A 41 -14.90 -30.53 -3.72
CA GLY A 41 -13.83 -29.53 -3.82
C GLY A 41 -12.68 -29.83 -4.79
N ALA A 42 -12.82 -30.82 -5.68
CA ALA A 42 -11.76 -31.24 -6.60
C ALA A 42 -12.09 -30.98 -8.09
N SER A 43 -12.41 -29.74 -8.46
CA SER A 43 -12.18 -29.34 -9.85
C SER A 43 -10.72 -28.92 -9.98
N THR A 44 -9.84 -29.87 -10.27
CA THR A 44 -8.40 -29.66 -10.50
C THR A 44 -8.07 -29.15 -11.90
N THR A 45 -9.07 -28.97 -12.76
CA THR A 45 -8.87 -28.42 -14.10
C THR A 45 -8.63 -26.91 -13.98
N VAL A 46 -7.36 -26.54 -14.07
CA VAL A 46 -6.92 -25.18 -14.31
C VAL A 46 -7.17 -24.87 -15.78
N SER A 47 -7.76 -23.71 -16.08
CA SER A 47 -7.98 -23.27 -17.45
C SER A 47 -6.66 -23.00 -18.15
N GLU A 48 -6.63 -23.25 -19.47
CA GLU A 48 -5.50 -22.90 -20.32
C GLU A 48 -5.23 -21.38 -20.27
N GLU A 49 -6.29 -20.57 -20.18
CA GLU A 49 -6.21 -19.11 -20.06
C GLU A 49 -5.43 -18.67 -18.83
N VAL A 50 -5.71 -19.25 -17.66
CA VAL A 50 -4.99 -18.90 -16.40
C VAL A 50 -3.56 -19.41 -16.43
N SER A 51 -3.33 -20.61 -16.95
CA SER A 51 -1.98 -21.18 -17.10
C SER A 51 -1.11 -20.32 -18.03
N ALA A 52 -1.69 -19.86 -19.15
CA ALA A 52 -1.04 -18.95 -20.09
C ALA A 52 -0.79 -17.57 -19.47
N ALA A 53 -1.75 -17.02 -18.71
CA ALA A 53 -1.59 -15.74 -18.03
C ALA A 53 -0.44 -15.76 -17.01
N ILE A 54 -0.33 -16.83 -16.21
CA ILE A 54 0.77 -17.01 -15.24
C ILE A 54 2.13 -17.05 -15.97
N SER A 55 2.23 -17.88 -17.00
CA SER A 55 3.48 -18.07 -17.76
C SER A 55 3.92 -16.76 -18.44
N ARG A 56 2.97 -16.07 -19.08
CA ARG A 56 3.21 -14.78 -19.73
C ARG A 56 3.75 -13.74 -18.76
N LEU A 57 3.14 -13.58 -17.58
CA LEU A 57 3.56 -12.54 -16.63
C LEU A 57 4.96 -12.82 -16.06
N ALA A 58 5.30 -14.11 -15.86
CA ALA A 58 6.64 -14.51 -15.45
C ALA A 58 7.69 -14.16 -16.53
N GLU A 59 7.45 -14.55 -17.78
CA GLU A 59 8.34 -14.26 -18.91
C GLU A 59 8.48 -12.76 -19.14
N ARG A 60 7.35 -12.05 -19.18
CA ARG A 60 7.31 -10.63 -19.51
C ARG A 60 7.94 -9.76 -18.43
N GLY A 61 7.73 -10.07 -17.15
CA GLY A 61 8.37 -9.32 -16.08
C GLY A 61 9.90 -9.49 -16.09
N ALA A 62 10.40 -10.69 -16.39
CA ALA A 62 11.83 -10.94 -16.57
C ALA A 62 12.40 -10.22 -17.80
N GLU A 63 11.66 -10.22 -18.92
CA GLU A 63 12.04 -9.49 -20.14
C GLU A 63 12.11 -7.98 -19.91
N VAL A 64 11.09 -7.41 -19.27
CA VAL A 64 11.02 -5.97 -18.96
C VAL A 64 12.15 -5.58 -18.02
N LEU A 65 12.43 -6.39 -17.00
CA LEU A 65 13.58 -6.18 -16.11
C LEU A 65 14.93 -6.23 -16.84
N ALA A 66 15.09 -7.17 -17.79
CA ALA A 66 16.31 -7.32 -18.59
C ALA A 66 16.49 -6.22 -19.63
N ASN A 67 15.40 -5.68 -20.17
CA ASN A 67 15.41 -4.55 -21.11
C ASN A 67 14.45 -3.43 -20.66
N PRO A 68 14.84 -2.61 -19.68
CA PRO A 68 13.99 -1.54 -19.12
C PRO A 68 13.56 -0.48 -20.14
N SER A 69 14.31 -0.32 -21.23
CA SER A 69 13.96 0.62 -22.32
C SER A 69 12.74 0.18 -23.14
N SER A 70 12.34 -1.11 -23.05
CA SER A 70 11.11 -1.62 -23.68
C SER A 70 9.84 -1.29 -22.88
N SER A 71 9.98 -0.73 -21.67
CA SER A 71 8.84 -0.30 -20.84
C SER A 71 8.25 1.00 -21.39
N ALA A 72 7.39 0.88 -22.40
CA ALA A 72 6.75 1.98 -23.14
C ALA A 72 5.78 2.88 -22.31
N ALA A 73 5.70 2.67 -20.99
CA ALA A 73 4.58 3.10 -20.16
C ALA A 73 4.39 4.61 -19.98
N LEU A 74 5.44 5.44 -20.05
CA LEU A 74 5.26 6.86 -19.71
C LEU A 74 4.56 7.69 -20.80
N ALA A 75 4.65 7.26 -22.06
CA ALA A 75 4.05 7.99 -23.19
C ALA A 75 2.64 7.48 -23.57
N ALA A 76 2.34 6.20 -23.32
CA ALA A 76 1.07 5.58 -23.70
C ALA A 76 -0.08 5.84 -22.69
N MET A 77 0.24 6.15 -21.43
CA MET A 77 -0.72 6.09 -20.32
C MET A 77 -1.42 7.42 -19.98
N THR A 78 -1.18 8.50 -20.74
CA THR A 78 -1.67 9.85 -20.42
C THR A 78 -2.86 10.31 -21.25
N ALA A 79 -3.37 9.50 -22.18
CA ALA A 79 -4.62 9.80 -22.86
C ALA A 79 -5.75 9.01 -22.20
N SER A 80 -6.82 9.68 -21.80
CA SER A 80 -8.09 9.03 -21.48
C SER A 80 -8.48 8.14 -22.68
N GLY A 81 -8.31 6.82 -22.57
CA GLY A 81 -8.44 5.88 -23.70
C GLY A 81 -7.15 5.58 -24.48
N GLY A 82 -5.97 5.76 -23.88
CA GLY A 82 -4.65 5.72 -24.52
C GLY A 82 -4.28 4.38 -25.17
N ASP A 83 -3.57 4.48 -26.29
CA ASP A 83 -3.15 3.42 -27.20
C ASP A 83 -2.11 2.51 -26.49
N TRP A 84 -2.57 1.49 -25.77
CA TRP A 84 -1.68 0.42 -25.29
C TRP A 84 -1.20 -0.34 -26.52
N ASP A 85 0.11 -0.53 -26.66
CA ASP A 85 0.58 -1.46 -27.67
C ASP A 85 0.01 -2.87 -27.39
N ALA A 86 0.02 -3.72 -28.42
CA ALA A 86 -0.57 -5.05 -28.32
C ALA A 86 0.05 -5.90 -27.18
N ALA A 87 1.31 -5.67 -26.82
CA ALA A 87 1.99 -6.40 -25.75
C ALA A 87 1.47 -5.96 -24.38
N ALA A 88 1.38 -4.65 -24.16
CA ALA A 88 0.90 -4.06 -22.93
C ALA A 88 -0.60 -4.35 -22.72
N ALA A 89 -1.41 -4.31 -23.78
CA ALA A 89 -2.82 -4.70 -23.73
C ALA A 89 -2.98 -6.17 -23.29
N ALA A 90 -2.21 -7.07 -23.88
CA ALA A 90 -2.31 -8.49 -23.55
C ALA A 90 -1.67 -8.83 -22.18
N ASP A 91 -0.77 -8.01 -21.64
CA ASP A 91 -0.37 -8.07 -20.23
C ASP A 91 -1.52 -7.68 -19.31
N ALA A 92 -2.23 -6.59 -19.63
CA ALA A 92 -3.38 -6.14 -18.86
C ALA A 92 -4.49 -7.20 -18.84
N ASP A 93 -4.75 -7.84 -19.98
CA ASP A 93 -5.68 -8.96 -20.07
C ASP A 93 -5.22 -10.15 -19.22
N ALA A 94 -3.94 -10.51 -19.26
CA ALA A 94 -3.41 -11.59 -18.42
C ALA A 94 -3.61 -11.31 -16.92
N VAL A 95 -3.26 -10.11 -16.44
CA VAL A 95 -3.47 -9.73 -15.03
C VAL A 95 -4.96 -9.73 -14.68
N ALA A 96 -5.82 -9.20 -15.55
CA ALA A 96 -7.26 -9.19 -15.34
C ALA A 96 -7.86 -10.61 -15.32
N THR A 97 -7.33 -11.54 -16.12
CA THR A 97 -7.68 -12.98 -16.07
C THR A 97 -7.39 -13.57 -14.70
N LEU A 98 -6.19 -13.31 -14.13
CA LEU A 98 -5.86 -13.76 -12.77
C LEU A 98 -6.84 -13.19 -11.73
N LEU A 99 -7.17 -11.90 -11.83
CA LEU A 99 -8.09 -11.22 -10.90
C LEU A 99 -9.55 -11.71 -11.01
N ARG A 100 -9.92 -12.32 -12.13
CA ARG A 100 -11.25 -12.92 -12.35
C ARG A 100 -11.31 -14.42 -12.02
N ALA A 101 -10.17 -15.07 -11.71
CA ALA A 101 -10.10 -16.50 -11.44
C ALA A 101 -11.12 -16.99 -10.40
N ARG A 102 -11.66 -18.20 -10.60
CA ARG A 102 -12.66 -18.87 -9.74
C ARG A 102 -12.38 -20.37 -9.68
N GLY A 103 -12.86 -21.05 -8.64
CA GLY A 103 -12.72 -22.51 -8.53
C GLY A 103 -11.25 -22.95 -8.59
N GLY A 104 -10.94 -23.97 -9.39
CA GLY A 104 -9.56 -24.48 -9.54
C GLY A 104 -8.56 -23.42 -10.03
N ASP A 105 -9.00 -22.45 -10.84
CA ASP A 105 -8.15 -21.34 -11.28
C ASP A 105 -7.74 -20.44 -10.12
N PHE A 106 -8.65 -20.18 -9.19
CA PHE A 106 -8.35 -19.37 -8.00
C PHE A 106 -7.24 -20.03 -7.17
N ASP A 107 -7.33 -21.35 -6.97
CA ASP A 107 -6.33 -22.12 -6.24
C ASP A 107 -4.98 -22.13 -6.98
N ALA A 108 -5.00 -22.28 -8.31
CA ALA A 108 -3.81 -22.25 -9.15
C ALA A 108 -3.08 -20.91 -9.09
N VAL A 109 -3.81 -19.78 -9.17
CA VAL A 109 -3.22 -18.44 -9.06
C VAL A 109 -2.58 -18.22 -7.68
N CYS A 110 -3.27 -18.61 -6.60
CA CYS A 110 -2.72 -18.48 -5.25
C CYS A 110 -1.49 -19.36 -5.05
N ALA A 111 -1.52 -20.60 -5.55
CA ALA A 111 -0.39 -21.54 -5.46
C ALA A 111 0.83 -21.05 -6.26
N ALA A 112 0.63 -20.53 -7.47
CA ALA A 112 1.70 -19.96 -8.29
C ALA A 112 2.33 -18.74 -7.60
N ALA A 113 1.51 -17.85 -7.04
CA ALA A 113 1.99 -16.70 -6.27
C ALA A 113 2.78 -17.13 -5.02
N ASP A 114 2.30 -18.12 -4.26
CA ASP A 114 3.02 -18.61 -3.08
C ASP A 114 4.34 -19.30 -3.44
N ALA A 115 4.36 -20.06 -4.53
CA ALA A 115 5.57 -20.68 -5.06
C ALA A 115 6.63 -19.64 -5.45
N LEU A 116 6.24 -18.61 -6.22
CA LEU A 116 7.14 -17.52 -6.61
C LEU A 116 7.61 -16.73 -5.39
N ARG A 117 6.71 -16.45 -4.43
CA ARG A 117 7.09 -15.80 -3.18
C ARG A 117 8.14 -16.62 -2.42
N ARG A 118 7.95 -17.94 -2.31
CA ARG A 118 8.91 -18.82 -1.62
C ARG A 118 10.26 -18.84 -2.33
N GLU A 119 10.28 -18.83 -3.66
CA GLU A 119 11.52 -18.73 -4.44
C GLU A 119 12.26 -17.42 -4.17
N GLN A 120 11.54 -16.29 -4.16
CA GLN A 120 12.14 -14.95 -4.04
C GLN A 120 12.47 -14.53 -2.60
N CYS A 121 11.66 -14.95 -1.63
CA CYS A 121 11.69 -14.45 -0.26
C CYS A 121 11.90 -15.55 0.80
N GLY A 122 11.84 -16.82 0.41
CA GLY A 122 11.89 -17.96 1.33
C GLY A 122 10.71 -18.01 2.31
N ASP A 123 11.00 -18.51 3.50
CA ASP A 123 10.03 -18.66 4.59
C ASP A 123 9.96 -17.44 5.53
N VAL A 124 10.70 -16.37 5.23
CA VAL A 124 10.73 -15.18 6.06
C VAL A 124 9.53 -14.30 5.77
N VAL A 125 8.84 -13.88 6.84
CA VAL A 125 7.84 -12.81 6.79
C VAL A 125 8.36 -11.66 7.65
N SER A 126 8.47 -10.48 7.04
CA SER A 126 8.96 -9.30 7.76
C SER A 126 7.83 -8.45 8.36
N TYR A 127 8.20 -7.64 9.35
CA TYR A 127 7.38 -6.56 9.89
C TYR A 127 8.29 -5.43 10.39
N VAL A 128 7.76 -4.20 10.44
CA VAL A 128 8.50 -3.02 10.94
C VAL A 128 7.88 -2.53 12.23
N VAL A 129 8.72 -2.17 13.20
CA VAL A 129 8.26 -1.42 14.38
C VAL A 129 8.21 0.04 13.98
N ASN A 130 7.00 0.60 13.87
CA ASN A 130 6.78 1.95 13.40
C ASN A 130 5.69 2.69 14.19
N ARG A 131 5.67 4.01 14.01
CA ARG A 131 4.65 4.91 14.55
C ARG A 131 4.04 5.74 13.44
N ASN A 132 2.71 5.89 13.46
CA ASN A 132 2.03 6.87 12.62
C ASN A 132 1.94 8.21 13.34
N ILE A 133 2.29 9.28 12.63
CA ILE A 133 2.15 10.66 13.09
C ILE A 133 1.29 11.39 12.06
N ASN A 134 -0.02 11.36 12.31
CA ASN A 134 -0.97 12.13 11.54
C ASN A 134 -0.97 13.56 12.09
N TYR A 135 -0.28 14.47 11.40
CA TYR A 135 -0.02 15.81 11.93
C TYR A 135 -1.21 16.76 11.75
N THR A 136 -2.18 16.43 10.89
CA THR A 136 -3.46 17.14 10.79
C THR A 136 -4.52 16.27 10.13
N ASN A 137 -5.78 16.40 10.55
CA ASN A 137 -6.95 15.87 9.85
C ASN A 137 -7.67 16.92 8.99
N VAL A 138 -7.13 18.14 8.86
CA VAL A 138 -7.71 19.21 8.06
C VAL A 138 -7.28 19.04 6.61
N CYS A 139 -8.24 18.93 5.69
CA CYS A 139 -7.98 18.78 4.27
C CYS A 139 -8.87 19.71 3.44
N GLY A 140 -8.29 20.34 2.42
CA GLY A 140 -9.01 21.17 1.46
C GLY A 140 -9.74 20.40 0.35
N LEU A 141 -9.48 19.08 0.20
CA LEU A 141 -9.96 18.26 -0.93
C LEU A 141 -11.24 17.48 -0.62
N ALA A 142 -12.08 17.23 -1.62
CA ALA A 142 -13.36 16.52 -1.48
C ALA A 142 -13.30 15.05 -1.97
N CYS A 143 -12.46 14.23 -1.34
CA CYS A 143 -12.38 12.80 -1.66
C CYS A 143 -13.62 12.05 -1.15
N THR A 144 -14.29 11.27 -1.98
CA THR A 144 -15.58 10.64 -1.62
C THR A 144 -15.43 9.44 -0.71
N PHE A 145 -14.23 8.88 -0.55
CA PHE A 145 -13.95 7.72 0.31
C PHE A 145 -13.29 8.09 1.65
N CYS A 146 -12.78 9.31 1.80
CA CYS A 146 -11.90 9.67 2.91
C CYS A 146 -12.68 10.32 4.06
N ALA A 147 -12.44 9.89 5.29
CA ALA A 147 -13.03 10.50 6.49
C ALA A 147 -12.56 11.94 6.71
N PHE A 148 -11.39 12.35 6.22
CA PHE A 148 -10.86 13.73 6.32
C PHE A 148 -11.33 14.66 5.19
N SER A 149 -12.22 14.18 4.32
CA SER A 149 -12.72 14.93 3.17
C SER A 149 -13.38 16.25 3.57
N LYS A 150 -13.40 17.24 2.67
CA LYS A 150 -14.15 18.47 2.85
C LYS A 150 -15.63 18.25 2.53
N GLY A 151 -16.53 18.57 3.46
CA GLY A 151 -17.98 18.61 3.23
C GLY A 151 -18.83 18.35 4.47
N PRO A 152 -20.15 18.65 4.44
CA PRO A 152 -21.03 18.54 5.60
C PRO A 152 -21.07 17.12 6.18
N ALA A 153 -21.04 16.10 5.32
CA ALA A 153 -21.01 14.70 5.73
C ALA A 153 -19.69 14.29 6.41
N ALA A 154 -18.58 14.99 6.15
CA ALA A 154 -17.27 14.67 6.69
C ALA A 154 -16.97 15.38 8.02
N GLU A 155 -17.65 16.49 8.32
CA GLU A 155 -17.51 17.18 9.61
C GLU A 155 -17.99 16.33 10.79
N GLU A 156 -19.03 15.51 10.59
CA GLU A 156 -19.51 14.54 11.58
C GLU A 156 -18.55 13.34 11.77
N LEU A 157 -17.74 13.02 10.76
CA LEU A 157 -16.92 11.80 10.69
C LEU A 157 -15.48 11.99 11.16
N ARG A 158 -14.90 13.16 10.93
CA ARG A 158 -13.45 13.41 11.04
C ARG A 158 -12.94 13.67 12.47
N GLY A 159 -13.84 13.73 13.45
CA GLY A 159 -13.55 14.25 14.79
C GLY A 159 -13.28 15.77 14.79
N ALA A 160 -12.81 16.32 15.91
CA ALA A 160 -12.44 17.73 15.97
C ALA A 160 -11.26 18.03 15.01
N PRO A 161 -11.32 19.11 14.21
CA PRO A 161 -10.17 19.56 13.43
C PRO A 161 -8.95 19.80 14.33
N TYR A 162 -7.78 19.31 13.94
CA TYR A 162 -6.53 19.53 14.66
C TYR A 162 -5.35 19.74 13.73
N LEU A 163 -4.35 20.44 14.26
CA LEU A 163 -3.00 20.54 13.73
C LEU A 163 -2.05 20.31 14.90
N LEU A 164 -1.21 19.27 14.81
CA LEU A 164 -0.25 18.97 15.87
C LEU A 164 0.82 20.08 15.92
N PRO A 165 1.12 20.60 17.11
CA PRO A 165 2.29 21.43 17.30
C PRO A 165 3.60 20.68 16.95
N LEU A 166 4.64 21.39 16.53
CA LEU A 166 5.90 20.78 16.11
C LEU A 166 6.60 20.05 17.27
N GLU A 167 6.48 20.56 18.49
CA GLU A 167 6.98 19.91 19.71
C GLU A 167 6.30 18.57 19.97
N GLU A 168 5.02 18.43 19.62
CA GLU A 168 4.30 17.17 19.74
C GLU A 168 4.77 16.18 18.66
N VAL A 169 5.08 16.65 17.45
CA VAL A 169 5.74 15.81 16.42
C VAL A 169 7.09 15.30 16.91
N SER A 170 7.93 16.18 17.49
CA SER A 170 9.21 15.79 18.08
C SER A 170 9.03 14.78 19.22
N ARG A 171 8.11 15.02 20.16
CA ARG A 171 7.85 14.13 21.28
C ARG A 171 7.42 12.74 20.80
N ARG A 172 6.52 12.67 19.81
CA ARG A 172 6.05 11.40 19.24
C ARG A 172 7.16 10.62 18.53
N ALA A 173 8.06 11.31 17.83
CA ALA A 173 9.22 10.67 17.20
C ALA A 173 10.21 10.12 18.25
N ALA A 174 10.47 10.88 19.33
CA ALA A 174 11.28 10.45 20.45
C ALA A 174 10.68 9.21 21.15
N GLU A 175 9.38 9.25 21.48
CA GLU A 175 8.67 8.12 22.09
C GLU A 175 8.72 6.88 21.21
N ALA A 176 8.52 7.02 19.89
CA ALA A 176 8.65 5.91 18.95
C ALA A 176 10.06 5.30 19.00
N TRP A 177 11.09 6.16 19.02
CA TRP A 177 12.48 5.72 19.10
C TRP A 177 12.79 5.03 20.44
N GLU A 178 12.27 5.51 21.56
CA GLU A 178 12.47 4.87 22.87
C GLU A 178 11.81 3.48 22.92
N ARG A 179 10.65 3.33 22.26
CA ARG A 179 9.89 2.06 22.13
C ARG A 179 10.40 1.13 21.03
N GLY A 180 11.60 1.35 20.51
CA GLY A 180 12.22 0.44 19.55
C GLY A 180 11.82 0.65 18.07
N ALA A 181 11.01 1.65 17.73
CA ALA A 181 10.61 1.90 16.35
C ALA A 181 11.77 2.36 15.46
N THR A 182 11.86 1.83 14.24
CA THR A 182 12.88 2.28 13.27
C THR A 182 12.32 3.28 12.26
N GLU A 183 11.01 3.51 12.30
CA GLU A 183 10.28 4.32 11.34
C GLU A 183 9.22 5.18 12.04
N VAL A 184 9.10 6.43 11.60
CA VAL A 184 7.86 7.20 11.71
C VAL A 184 7.25 7.38 10.32
N CYS A 185 5.96 7.06 10.20
CA CYS A 185 5.18 7.36 9.02
C CYS A 185 4.38 8.64 9.25
N MET A 186 4.63 9.68 8.47
CA MET A 186 4.04 11.01 8.65
C MET A 186 3.16 11.41 7.47
N GLN A 187 1.87 11.63 7.73
CA GLN A 187 0.87 11.97 6.72
C GLN A 187 -0.16 12.94 7.29
N GLY A 188 -0.85 13.67 6.43
CA GLY A 188 -1.90 14.57 6.87
C GLY A 188 -2.83 14.99 5.74
N GLY A 189 -3.87 15.74 6.09
CA GLY A 189 -4.67 16.43 5.08
C GLY A 189 -3.90 17.57 4.41
N ILE A 190 -4.37 17.99 3.23
CA ILE A 190 -3.85 19.18 2.55
C ILE A 190 -4.42 20.42 3.24
N HIS A 191 -3.71 20.87 4.27
CA HIS A 191 -4.12 22.01 5.09
C HIS A 191 -4.03 23.31 4.26
N PRO A 192 -5.07 24.18 4.26
CA PRO A 192 -5.09 25.39 3.41
C PRO A 192 -3.96 26.40 3.66
N SER A 193 -3.38 26.40 4.86
CA SER A 193 -2.27 27.28 5.23
C SER A 193 -0.89 26.65 5.04
N PHE A 194 -0.81 25.38 4.61
CA PHE A 194 0.49 24.73 4.44
C PHE A 194 1.17 25.18 3.16
N THR A 195 2.48 25.34 3.23
CA THR A 195 3.35 25.50 2.07
C THR A 195 4.42 24.40 2.08
N GLY A 196 5.28 24.37 1.07
CA GLY A 196 6.47 23.51 1.08
C GLY A 196 7.31 23.64 2.37
N ASP A 197 7.40 24.85 2.94
CA ASP A 197 8.15 25.10 4.18
C ASP A 197 7.52 24.41 5.40
N SER A 198 6.19 24.27 5.44
CA SER A 198 5.49 23.56 6.52
C SER A 198 5.91 22.09 6.57
N TYR A 199 6.06 21.44 5.41
CA TYR A 199 6.51 20.04 5.35
C TYR A 199 7.99 19.90 5.75
N VAL A 200 8.84 20.86 5.39
CA VAL A 200 10.26 20.91 5.83
C VAL A 200 10.34 21.05 7.36
N GLN A 201 9.52 21.91 7.95
CA GLN A 201 9.46 22.08 9.41
C GLN A 201 9.01 20.81 10.14
N LEU A 202 8.05 20.06 9.57
CA LEU A 202 7.60 18.78 10.11
C LEU A 202 8.73 17.73 10.10
N LEU A 203 9.53 17.64 9.03
CA LEU A 203 10.70 16.76 8.98
C LEU A 203 11.74 17.16 10.04
N ALA A 204 12.05 18.45 10.15
CA ALA A 204 12.98 18.95 11.14
C ALA A 204 12.52 18.64 12.57
N ALA A 205 11.21 18.73 12.84
CA ALA A 205 10.63 18.37 14.12
C ALA A 205 10.78 16.87 14.43
N ALA A 206 10.51 15.98 13.46
CA ALA A 206 10.71 14.54 13.64
C ALA A 206 12.18 14.20 13.91
N LYS A 207 13.10 14.77 13.12
CA LYS A 207 14.55 14.59 13.29
C LYS A 207 15.10 15.19 14.58
N LYS A 208 14.50 16.28 15.08
CA LYS A 208 14.82 16.82 16.41
C LYS A 208 14.45 15.84 17.53
N GLY A 209 13.31 15.15 17.40
CA GLY A 209 12.86 14.15 18.36
C GLY A 209 13.69 12.87 18.35
N ALA A 210 14.04 12.39 17.16
CA ALA A 210 14.88 11.21 16.97
C ALA A 210 15.73 11.36 15.69
N PRO A 211 17.00 11.76 15.78
CA PRO A 211 17.85 12.01 14.61
C PRO A 211 18.02 10.79 13.69
N ASP A 212 18.12 9.61 14.30
CA ASP A 212 18.40 8.34 13.60
C ASP A 212 17.15 7.59 13.13
N ILE A 213 15.94 8.06 13.46
CA ILE A 213 14.71 7.39 13.00
C ILE A 213 14.51 7.62 11.50
N HIS A 214 14.07 6.58 10.78
CA HIS A 214 13.70 6.72 9.37
C HIS A 214 12.38 7.51 9.28
N VAL A 215 12.38 8.58 8.49
CA VAL A 215 11.18 9.41 8.29
C VAL A 215 10.55 9.03 6.95
N HIS A 216 9.48 8.24 7.00
CA HIS A 216 8.66 7.87 5.85
C HIS A 216 7.49 8.85 5.74
N ALA A 217 7.62 9.92 4.96
CA ALA A 217 6.69 11.04 5.05
C ALA A 217 6.23 11.54 3.69
N PHE A 218 5.00 12.05 3.68
CA PHE A 218 4.36 12.77 2.57
C PHE A 218 4.05 11.90 1.35
N SER A 219 2.76 11.78 1.04
CA SER A 219 2.29 11.24 -0.23
C SER A 219 2.79 12.08 -1.41
N PRO A 220 2.79 11.52 -2.63
CA PRO A 220 3.03 12.30 -3.84
C PRO A 220 2.15 13.55 -3.98
N LEU A 221 0.94 13.54 -3.42
CA LEU A 221 0.05 14.70 -3.37
C LEU A 221 0.58 15.81 -2.45
N GLU A 222 1.08 15.49 -1.26
CA GLU A 222 1.71 16.46 -0.35
C GLU A 222 2.98 17.05 -0.96
N VAL A 223 3.81 16.21 -1.61
CA VAL A 223 5.01 16.67 -2.34
C VAL A 223 4.64 17.62 -3.47
N PHE A 224 3.65 17.27 -4.29
CA PHE A 224 3.17 18.12 -5.38
C PHE A 224 2.63 19.47 -4.87
N HIS A 225 1.82 19.44 -3.81
CA HIS A 225 1.30 20.64 -3.15
C HIS A 225 2.42 21.53 -2.61
N GLY A 226 3.41 20.95 -1.93
CA GLY A 226 4.56 21.70 -1.42
C GLY A 226 5.39 22.36 -2.52
N ALA A 227 5.59 21.68 -3.65
CA ALA A 227 6.30 22.24 -4.80
C ALA A 227 5.54 23.43 -5.42
N ILE A 228 4.24 23.28 -5.64
CA ILE A 228 3.38 24.35 -6.21
C ILE A 228 3.34 25.58 -5.30
N THR A 229 3.14 25.39 -4.00
CA THR A 229 3.01 26.51 -3.05
C THR A 229 4.30 27.32 -2.92
N LEU A 230 5.45 26.73 -3.23
CA LEU A 230 6.74 27.43 -3.27
C LEU A 230 7.15 27.91 -4.67
N GLY A 231 6.39 27.58 -5.72
CA GLY A 231 6.74 27.91 -7.11
C GLY A 231 8.02 27.23 -7.60
N VAL A 232 8.32 26.02 -7.13
CA VAL A 232 9.51 25.24 -7.51
C VAL A 232 9.14 23.96 -8.23
N THR A 233 10.11 23.30 -8.86
CA THR A 233 9.86 21.98 -9.46
C THR A 233 9.67 20.91 -8.37
N VAL A 234 8.95 19.84 -8.71
CA VAL A 234 8.83 18.66 -7.83
C VAL A 234 10.20 18.09 -7.47
N SER A 235 11.14 18.06 -8.42
CA SER A 235 12.50 17.56 -8.18
C SER A 235 13.24 18.44 -7.17
N ASP A 236 13.18 19.77 -7.32
CA ASP A 236 13.81 20.69 -6.37
C ASP A 236 13.20 20.56 -4.97
N PHE A 237 11.88 20.39 -4.89
CA PHE A 237 11.22 20.22 -3.60
C PHE A 237 11.57 18.90 -2.94
N ILE A 238 11.61 17.79 -3.68
CA ILE A 238 12.07 16.49 -3.14
C ILE A 238 13.52 16.59 -2.66
N ALA A 239 14.40 17.27 -3.39
CA ALA A 239 15.78 17.50 -2.94
C ALA A 239 15.81 18.25 -1.60
N ARG A 240 15.01 19.32 -1.45
CA ARG A 240 14.86 20.04 -0.18
C ARG A 240 14.35 19.14 0.96
N LEU A 241 13.35 18.30 0.69
CA LEU A 241 12.82 17.36 1.68
C LEU A 241 13.88 16.33 2.12
N ARG A 242 14.62 15.75 1.16
CA ARG A 242 15.73 14.83 1.44
C ARG A 242 16.78 15.49 2.32
N ASP A 243 17.21 16.70 1.98
CA ASP A 243 18.23 17.45 2.72
C ASP A 243 17.72 17.85 4.13
N ALA A 244 16.40 17.97 4.31
CA ALA A 244 15.75 18.17 5.61
C ALA A 244 15.56 16.87 6.44
N GLY A 245 15.97 15.71 5.92
CA GLY A 245 15.95 14.43 6.63
C GLY A 245 14.83 13.47 6.23
N LEU A 246 14.15 13.69 5.10
CA LEU A 246 13.24 12.70 4.52
C LEU A 246 14.00 11.41 4.14
N GLY A 247 13.49 10.26 4.58
CA GLY A 247 14.07 8.95 4.27
C GLY A 247 13.43 8.26 3.06
N SER A 248 12.09 8.29 2.95
CA SER A 248 11.33 7.73 1.82
C SER A 248 9.92 8.33 1.75
N LEU A 249 9.25 8.18 0.61
CA LEU A 249 7.86 8.65 0.43
C LEU A 249 6.84 7.50 0.51
N PRO A 250 5.74 7.62 1.28
CA PRO A 250 4.63 6.68 1.21
C PRO A 250 3.91 6.76 -0.14
N GLY A 251 3.59 5.60 -0.72
CA GLY A 251 2.86 5.47 -1.98
C GLY A 251 1.37 5.74 -1.91
N THR A 252 0.90 6.49 -0.90
CA THR A 252 -0.52 6.85 -0.74
C THR A 252 -0.94 7.90 -1.77
N ALA A 253 -2.22 8.27 -1.78
CA ALA A 253 -2.85 9.11 -2.81
C ALA A 253 -2.88 8.50 -4.24
N ALA A 254 -2.33 7.29 -4.42
CA ALA A 254 -2.46 6.50 -5.62
C ALA A 254 -3.91 6.06 -5.85
N GLU A 255 -4.61 5.64 -4.79
CA GLU A 255 -5.93 5.02 -4.84
C GLU A 255 -5.99 3.93 -5.91
N VAL A 256 -6.60 4.22 -7.07
CA VAL A 256 -6.39 3.51 -8.33
C VAL A 256 -5.77 4.49 -9.32
N LEU A 257 -4.66 4.11 -9.97
CA LEU A 257 -4.00 4.87 -11.03
C LEU A 257 -4.75 4.70 -12.36
N ASP A 258 -6.03 5.06 -12.34
CA ASP A 258 -6.95 5.01 -13.47
C ASP A 258 -7.87 6.24 -13.41
N ASP A 259 -7.77 7.13 -14.39
CA ASP A 259 -8.44 8.43 -14.31
C ASP A 259 -9.97 8.33 -14.32
N ALA A 260 -10.56 7.28 -14.90
CA ALA A 260 -12.01 7.07 -14.83
C ALA A 260 -12.47 6.72 -13.41
N VAL A 261 -11.66 5.94 -12.68
CA VAL A 261 -11.87 5.68 -11.25
C VAL A 261 -11.63 6.93 -10.41
N ARG A 262 -10.53 7.66 -10.67
CA ARG A 262 -10.15 8.87 -9.92
C ARG A 262 -11.19 9.98 -10.06
N ALA A 263 -11.76 10.19 -11.24
CA ALA A 263 -12.81 11.17 -11.49
C ALA A 263 -14.05 10.98 -10.58
N ARG A 264 -14.33 9.74 -10.15
CA ARG A 264 -15.44 9.43 -9.23
C ARG A 264 -15.04 9.47 -7.76
N LEU A 265 -13.80 9.12 -7.44
CA LEU A 265 -13.34 8.99 -6.05
C LEU A 265 -12.70 10.25 -5.49
N CYS A 266 -11.88 10.93 -6.28
CA CYS A 266 -11.02 12.01 -5.83
C CYS A 266 -10.71 12.97 -6.98
N PRO A 267 -11.73 13.64 -7.55
CA PRO A 267 -11.54 14.54 -8.70
C PRO A 267 -10.60 15.71 -8.41
N ASP A 268 -10.47 16.11 -7.14
CA ASP A 268 -9.60 17.23 -6.73
C ASP A 268 -8.14 16.81 -6.46
N LYS A 269 -7.83 15.51 -6.46
CA LYS A 269 -6.44 15.04 -6.29
C LYS A 269 -5.69 15.19 -7.62
N ILE A 270 -4.36 15.13 -7.53
CA ILE A 270 -3.44 15.01 -8.68
C ILE A 270 -3.88 13.90 -9.65
N SER A 271 -3.54 13.98 -10.94
CA SER A 271 -3.84 12.91 -11.90
C SER A 271 -3.00 11.65 -11.64
N ALA A 272 -3.34 10.51 -12.28
CA ALA A 272 -2.49 9.33 -12.24
C ALA A 272 -1.08 9.64 -12.81
N ARG A 273 -1.01 10.45 -13.86
CA ARG A 273 0.24 10.93 -14.46
C ARG A 273 1.10 11.72 -13.48
N ASP A 274 0.50 12.69 -12.79
CA ASP A 274 1.22 13.53 -11.82
C ASP A 274 1.77 12.69 -10.66
N TRP A 275 1.00 11.70 -10.20
CA TRP A 275 1.45 10.76 -9.17
C TRP A 275 2.68 9.97 -9.64
N LEU A 276 2.63 9.42 -10.87
CA LEU A 276 3.73 8.66 -11.47
C LEU A 276 4.98 9.54 -11.68
N GLU A 277 4.81 10.81 -12.06
CA GLU A 277 5.91 11.74 -12.25
C GLU A 277 6.60 12.08 -10.92
N VAL A 278 5.83 12.36 -9.85
CA VAL A 278 6.41 12.63 -8.53
C VAL A 278 7.21 11.43 -8.01
N VAL A 279 6.68 10.22 -8.16
CA VAL A 279 7.39 9.00 -7.78
C VAL A 279 8.66 8.80 -8.61
N SER A 280 8.57 8.99 -9.93
CA SER A 280 9.72 8.86 -10.82
C SER A 280 10.81 9.88 -10.47
N ALA A 281 10.43 11.13 -10.17
CA ALA A 281 11.34 12.16 -9.70
C ALA A 281 12.01 11.79 -8.36
N ALA A 282 11.25 11.22 -7.42
CA ALA A 282 11.79 10.73 -6.15
C ALA A 282 12.86 9.66 -6.37
N HIS A 283 12.58 8.66 -7.21
CA HIS A 283 13.53 7.59 -7.50
C HIS A 283 14.79 8.11 -8.21
N ARG A 284 14.66 9.03 -9.19
CA ARG A 284 15.82 9.68 -9.84
C ARG A 284 16.71 10.39 -8.81
N LEU A 285 16.11 11.05 -7.82
CA LEU A 285 16.82 11.73 -6.72
C LEU A 285 17.29 10.81 -5.58
N GLY A 286 16.91 9.54 -5.62
CA GLY A 286 17.41 8.50 -4.72
C GLY A 286 16.60 8.30 -3.47
N VAL A 287 15.38 8.82 -3.50
CA VAL A 287 14.39 8.65 -2.46
C VAL A 287 13.52 7.46 -2.87
N HIS A 288 13.61 6.36 -2.12
CA HIS A 288 12.71 5.23 -2.29
C HIS A 288 11.26 5.63 -2.00
N THR A 289 10.31 4.95 -2.61
CA THR A 289 8.90 5.08 -2.25
C THR A 289 8.26 3.72 -1.95
N THR A 290 7.12 3.71 -1.27
CA THR A 290 6.22 2.54 -1.26
C THR A 290 5.17 2.73 -2.36
N SER A 291 4.30 1.73 -2.57
CA SER A 291 3.19 1.82 -3.52
C SER A 291 1.93 1.19 -2.94
N THR A 292 0.75 1.73 -3.27
CA THR A 292 -0.52 1.28 -2.71
C THR A 292 -1.61 1.18 -3.78
N LEU A 293 -2.54 0.23 -3.59
CA LEU A 293 -3.77 0.14 -4.38
C LEU A 293 -4.97 0.09 -3.42
N MET A 294 -5.80 1.13 -3.42
CA MET A 294 -7.10 1.05 -2.76
C MET A 294 -8.09 0.40 -3.73
N PHE A 295 -8.70 -0.72 -3.35
CA PHE A 295 -9.56 -1.48 -4.27
C PHE A 295 -10.86 -1.96 -3.62
N GLY A 296 -11.83 -2.19 -4.48
CA GLY A 296 -13.13 -2.73 -4.19
C GLY A 296 -14.18 -1.71 -3.74
N HIS A 297 -14.35 -0.60 -4.44
CA HIS A 297 -15.29 0.47 -4.08
C HIS A 297 -16.38 0.77 -5.12
N VAL A 298 -16.07 1.47 -6.21
CA VAL A 298 -17.06 2.07 -7.13
C VAL A 298 -17.26 1.20 -8.37
N ASP A 299 -18.31 1.40 -9.16
CA ASP A 299 -18.64 0.45 -10.24
C ASP A 299 -17.58 0.33 -11.35
N CYS A 300 -16.78 1.37 -11.57
CA CYS A 300 -15.67 1.35 -12.53
C CYS A 300 -14.36 0.81 -11.93
N ASP A 301 -14.38 0.43 -10.65
CA ASP A 301 -13.27 -0.17 -9.95
C ASP A 301 -13.34 -1.71 -10.05
N GLY A 302 -12.41 -2.29 -10.80
CA GLY A 302 -12.44 -3.71 -11.13
C GLY A 302 -11.13 -4.22 -11.73
N PRO A 303 -11.11 -5.51 -12.14
CA PRO A 303 -9.91 -6.21 -12.61
C PRO A 303 -9.08 -5.45 -13.64
N GLU A 304 -9.73 -4.79 -14.59
CA GLU A 304 -9.07 -4.04 -15.67
C GLU A 304 -8.34 -2.80 -15.13
N ALA A 305 -8.96 -2.07 -14.20
CA ALA A 305 -8.33 -0.90 -13.58
C ALA A 305 -7.18 -1.31 -12.64
N TRP A 306 -7.34 -2.43 -11.90
CA TRP A 306 -6.29 -2.97 -11.05
C TRP A 306 -5.11 -3.51 -11.87
N ALA A 307 -5.39 -4.15 -13.00
CA ALA A 307 -4.37 -4.60 -13.94
C ALA A 307 -3.53 -3.43 -14.45
N ARG A 308 -4.18 -2.37 -14.96
CA ARG A 308 -3.49 -1.15 -15.39
C ARG A 308 -2.65 -0.54 -14.27
N HIS A 309 -3.19 -0.45 -13.06
CA HIS A 309 -2.45 0.03 -11.89
C HIS A 309 -1.18 -0.78 -11.65
N LEU A 310 -1.27 -2.11 -11.58
CA LEU A 310 -0.12 -2.99 -11.32
C LEU A 310 0.95 -2.85 -12.41
N LEU A 311 0.55 -2.72 -13.68
CA LEU A 311 1.47 -2.51 -14.79
C LEU A 311 2.14 -1.13 -14.72
N SER A 312 1.42 -0.06 -14.36
CA SER A 312 2.03 1.26 -14.11
C SER A 312 3.15 1.18 -13.07
N LEU A 313 2.90 0.47 -11.96
CA LEU A 313 3.88 0.30 -10.90
C LEU A 313 5.08 -0.53 -11.36
N ARG A 314 4.85 -1.64 -12.06
CA ARG A 314 5.90 -2.49 -12.64
C ARG A 314 6.84 -1.66 -13.52
N ASP A 315 6.27 -0.88 -14.42
CA ASP A 315 7.04 -0.20 -15.46
C ASP A 315 7.82 0.99 -14.87
N VAL A 316 7.25 1.74 -13.93
CA VAL A 316 7.98 2.75 -13.15
C VAL A 316 9.08 2.10 -12.31
N HIS A 317 8.82 0.98 -11.63
CA HIS A 317 9.82 0.28 -10.81
C HIS A 317 11.04 -0.08 -11.65
N VAL A 318 10.82 -0.80 -12.75
CA VAL A 318 11.87 -1.32 -13.61
C VAL A 318 12.69 -0.19 -14.23
N ARG A 319 12.04 0.88 -14.68
CA ARG A 319 12.74 2.05 -15.20
C ARG A 319 13.63 2.69 -14.13
N SER A 320 13.08 2.87 -12.93
CA SER A 320 13.77 3.56 -11.83
C SER A 320 15.03 2.81 -11.40
N ILE A 321 14.98 1.48 -11.34
CA ILE A 321 16.15 0.67 -10.98
C ILE A 321 17.20 0.60 -12.12
N ALA A 322 16.78 0.81 -13.37
CA ALA A 322 17.66 0.80 -14.55
C ALA A 322 18.43 2.11 -14.76
N GLU A 323 17.76 3.26 -14.62
CA GLU A 323 18.33 4.58 -14.90
C GLU A 323 19.55 4.89 -14.01
N ARG A 324 19.58 4.41 -12.76
CA ARG A 324 20.74 4.56 -11.85
C ARG A 324 21.87 3.58 -12.09
N THR A 325 21.56 2.40 -12.65
CA THR A 325 22.57 1.39 -12.98
C THR A 325 23.41 1.83 -14.19
N THR A 326 22.82 2.65 -15.08
CA THR A 326 23.43 3.07 -16.35
C THR A 326 24.00 4.50 -16.33
N GLY A 327 23.75 5.30 -15.28
CA GLY A 327 24.28 6.66 -15.15
C GLY A 327 23.71 7.67 -16.14
N VAL A 328 22.56 7.38 -16.77
CA VAL A 328 21.94 8.27 -17.77
C VAL A 328 20.95 9.20 -17.08
N GLU A 329 21.30 10.48 -16.97
CA GLU A 329 20.34 11.54 -16.59
C GLU A 329 19.34 11.78 -17.74
N SER A 330 18.10 11.31 -17.60
CA SER A 330 17.02 11.70 -18.51
C SER A 330 16.57 13.14 -18.21
N ARG A 331 16.95 14.09 -19.06
CA ARG A 331 16.46 15.47 -19.04
C ARG A 331 14.99 15.51 -19.45
N GLY A 332 14.09 15.27 -18.51
CA GLY A 332 12.65 15.30 -18.74
C GLY A 332 11.88 15.71 -17.48
N GLY A 333 12.06 16.94 -17.02
CA GLY A 333 11.19 17.55 -16.01
C GLY A 333 10.11 18.40 -16.69
N LEU A 334 8.88 18.36 -16.18
CA LEU A 334 7.83 19.32 -16.55
C LEU A 334 8.26 20.73 -16.10
N SER A 335 8.65 21.55 -17.06
CA SER A 335 8.90 22.98 -16.87
C SER A 335 7.57 23.71 -16.89
N LEU A 336 7.19 24.35 -15.78
CA LEU A 336 6.27 25.47 -15.83
C LEU A 336 7.06 26.67 -16.31
N ASP A 337 6.72 27.13 -17.51
CA ASP A 337 7.42 28.12 -18.32
C ASP A 337 7.89 29.35 -17.49
N SER A 338 9.20 29.43 -17.22
CA SER A 338 9.92 30.69 -17.01
C SER A 338 11.43 30.46 -17.16
N GLY A 339 12.00 31.03 -18.22
CA GLY A 339 13.35 30.75 -18.71
C GLY A 339 14.48 31.10 -17.75
N ARG A 340 14.96 30.11 -16.98
CA ARG A 340 16.33 30.07 -16.45
C ARG A 340 16.92 28.67 -16.55
N GLN A 341 17.87 28.50 -17.47
CA GLN A 341 18.78 27.35 -17.50
C GLN A 341 19.72 27.43 -16.29
N PHE A 342 19.66 26.44 -15.40
CA PHE A 342 20.75 26.15 -14.47
C PHE A 342 21.38 24.80 -14.85
N SER A 343 22.69 24.85 -15.09
CA SER A 343 23.54 23.69 -15.31
C SER A 343 24.19 23.33 -13.97
N THR A 344 23.91 22.13 -13.49
CA THR A 344 24.72 21.48 -12.45
C THR A 344 24.82 20.01 -12.80
N SER A 345 25.89 19.65 -13.51
CA SER A 345 26.32 18.28 -13.72
C SER A 345 27.13 17.83 -12.51
N GLN A 346 26.56 16.99 -11.65
CA GLN A 346 27.32 16.17 -10.72
C GLN A 346 26.98 14.71 -10.97
N SER A 347 27.93 13.98 -11.54
CA SER A 347 27.83 12.53 -11.75
C SER A 347 27.76 11.82 -10.39
N ILE A 348 26.61 11.26 -10.06
CA ILE A 348 26.45 10.37 -8.90
C ILE A 348 26.86 8.97 -9.35
N SER A 349 27.94 8.45 -8.77
CA SER A 349 28.49 7.11 -9.04
C SER A 349 27.47 6.00 -8.73
N GLY A 350 27.45 4.97 -9.60
CA GLY A 350 26.48 3.88 -9.62
C GLY A 350 26.20 3.22 -8.27
N GLY A 351 24.96 3.35 -7.81
CA GLY A 351 24.39 2.62 -6.68
C GLY A 351 23.34 1.62 -7.16
N VAL A 352 22.96 0.69 -6.28
CA VAL A 352 21.80 -0.19 -6.49
C VAL A 352 20.59 0.66 -6.85
N GLY A 353 19.85 0.26 -7.88
CA GLY A 353 18.69 1.00 -8.39
C GLY A 353 17.71 1.39 -7.28
N VAL A 354 17.23 2.63 -7.33
CA VAL A 354 16.20 3.11 -6.39
C VAL A 354 14.85 2.94 -7.05
N GLY A 355 13.92 2.33 -6.34
CA GLY A 355 12.56 2.11 -6.81
C GLY A 355 11.62 1.87 -5.63
N PHE A 356 10.43 1.34 -5.93
CA PHE A 356 9.50 0.91 -4.90
C PHE A 356 10.13 -0.11 -3.95
N THR A 357 9.94 0.06 -2.64
CA THR A 357 10.38 -0.93 -1.64
C THR A 357 9.32 -1.98 -1.36
N GLU A 358 8.05 -1.64 -1.51
CA GLU A 358 6.92 -2.54 -1.30
C GLU A 358 5.67 -2.13 -2.10
N PHE A 359 4.76 -3.09 -2.24
CA PHE A 359 3.39 -2.87 -2.68
C PHE A 359 2.39 -3.27 -1.58
N VAL A 360 1.41 -2.40 -1.34
CA VAL A 360 0.39 -2.57 -0.30
C VAL A 360 -1.01 -2.54 -0.91
N PRO A 361 -1.66 -3.70 -1.10
CA PRO A 361 -3.09 -3.76 -1.39
C PRO A 361 -3.91 -3.31 -0.17
N LEU A 362 -4.80 -2.35 -0.37
CA LEU A 362 -5.65 -1.75 0.65
C LEU A 362 -7.12 -1.99 0.30
N PRO A 363 -7.76 -3.02 0.88
CA PRO A 363 -9.18 -3.21 0.64
C PRO A 363 -9.98 -2.04 1.20
N PHE A 364 -10.95 -1.55 0.43
CA PHE A 364 -11.79 -0.42 0.79
C PHE A 364 -12.59 -0.69 2.08
N VAL A 365 -12.46 0.21 3.05
CA VAL A 365 -13.21 0.20 4.31
C VAL A 365 -14.37 1.18 4.18
N HIS A 366 -15.59 0.65 4.22
CA HIS A 366 -16.79 1.37 3.80
C HIS A 366 -17.54 2.08 4.93
N PHE A 367 -17.34 1.68 6.20
CA PHE A 367 -18.22 2.02 7.33
C PHE A 367 -18.53 3.52 7.42
N GLU A 368 -17.47 4.35 7.40
CA GLU A 368 -17.60 5.81 7.46
C GLU A 368 -17.26 6.50 6.12
N ALA A 369 -17.16 5.77 5.02
CA ALA A 369 -16.83 6.37 3.74
C ALA A 369 -18.04 7.15 3.16
N PRO A 370 -17.90 8.44 2.82
CA PRO A 370 -19.03 9.24 2.30
C PRO A 370 -19.71 8.63 1.07
N VAL A 371 -18.95 8.04 0.15
CA VAL A 371 -19.44 7.38 -1.07
C VAL A 371 -20.29 6.16 -0.77
N PHE A 372 -19.96 5.43 0.31
CA PHE A 372 -20.76 4.29 0.76
C PHE A 372 -22.03 4.76 1.46
N ARG A 373 -21.93 5.75 2.36
CA ARG A 373 -23.09 6.34 3.04
C ARG A 373 -24.08 6.96 2.03
N ALA A 374 -23.60 7.41 0.88
CA ALA A 374 -24.42 7.90 -0.23
C ALA A 374 -25.00 6.79 -1.13
N GLY A 375 -24.71 5.51 -0.87
CA GLY A 375 -25.18 4.38 -1.67
C GLY A 375 -24.52 4.24 -3.04
N LYS A 376 -23.34 4.85 -3.23
CA LYS A 376 -22.63 4.92 -4.54
C LYS A 376 -21.38 4.04 -4.61
N SER A 377 -21.17 3.17 -3.63
CA SER A 377 -20.09 2.19 -3.63
C SER A 377 -20.54 0.87 -3.01
N ARG A 378 -19.81 -0.20 -3.31
CA ARG A 378 -19.92 -1.47 -2.59
C ARG A 378 -19.31 -1.37 -1.19
N ARG A 379 -19.47 -2.43 -0.39
CA ARG A 379 -18.96 -2.56 0.99
C ARG A 379 -17.46 -2.85 1.08
N GLY A 380 -16.71 -2.78 0.00
CA GLY A 380 -15.36 -3.33 -0.05
C GLY A 380 -15.28 -4.66 -0.80
N PRO A 381 -14.06 -5.18 -1.00
CA PRO A 381 -13.81 -6.44 -1.67
C PRO A 381 -14.18 -7.68 -0.88
N THR A 382 -14.48 -8.74 -1.62
CA THR A 382 -14.61 -10.10 -1.12
C THR A 382 -13.25 -10.68 -0.76
N LEU A 383 -13.20 -11.71 0.10
CA LEU A 383 -11.96 -12.42 0.43
C LEU A 383 -11.22 -12.91 -0.82
N ARG A 384 -11.97 -13.42 -1.80
CA ARG A 384 -11.41 -13.87 -3.08
C ARG A 384 -10.70 -12.75 -3.82
N GLU A 385 -11.32 -11.57 -3.91
CA GLU A 385 -10.69 -10.41 -4.54
C GLU A 385 -9.47 -9.94 -3.75
N CYS A 386 -9.51 -9.98 -2.41
CA CYS A 386 -8.33 -9.69 -1.60
C CYS A 386 -7.17 -10.65 -1.92
N MET A 387 -7.42 -11.96 -1.92
CA MET A 387 -6.39 -12.95 -2.21
C MET A 387 -5.86 -12.83 -3.63
N LEU A 388 -6.74 -12.65 -4.63
CA LEU A 388 -6.34 -12.48 -6.02
C LEU A 388 -5.59 -11.16 -6.25
N ALA A 389 -5.93 -10.07 -5.57
CA ALA A 389 -5.19 -8.82 -5.66
C ALA A 389 -3.74 -8.98 -5.19
N HIS A 390 -3.49 -9.72 -4.11
CA HIS A 390 -2.14 -9.99 -3.63
C HIS A 390 -1.40 -11.00 -4.54
N ALA A 391 -2.08 -12.06 -4.97
CA ALA A 391 -1.48 -13.09 -5.82
C ALA A 391 -1.13 -12.55 -7.23
N ALA A 392 -2.04 -11.79 -7.85
CA ALA A 392 -1.79 -11.12 -9.12
C ALA A 392 -0.67 -10.08 -9.00
N ALA A 393 -0.60 -9.34 -7.88
CA ALA A 393 0.50 -8.43 -7.62
C ALA A 393 1.84 -9.17 -7.53
N ARG A 394 1.92 -10.32 -6.84
CA ARG A 394 3.12 -11.15 -6.80
C ARG A 394 3.57 -11.59 -8.19
N LEU A 395 2.64 -12.10 -8.99
CA LEU A 395 2.93 -12.61 -10.33
C LEU A 395 3.27 -11.51 -11.33
N THR A 396 2.83 -10.26 -11.09
CA THR A 396 3.09 -9.12 -11.98
C THR A 396 4.35 -8.34 -11.57
N LEU A 397 4.52 -8.06 -10.28
CA LEU A 397 5.56 -7.18 -9.73
C LEU A 397 6.81 -7.96 -9.30
N GLY A 398 6.63 -9.20 -8.84
CA GLY A 398 7.72 -10.05 -8.36
C GLY A 398 8.79 -10.30 -9.43
N PRO A 399 8.45 -10.75 -10.65
CA PRO A 399 9.43 -10.97 -11.71
C PRO A 399 10.15 -9.69 -12.16
N ALA A 400 9.55 -8.52 -11.91
CA ALA A 400 10.13 -7.20 -12.16
C ALA A 400 11.03 -6.70 -11.01
N GLY A 401 11.26 -7.49 -9.95
CA GLY A 401 12.16 -7.14 -8.85
C GLY A 401 11.48 -6.49 -7.64
N LEU A 402 10.20 -6.16 -7.72
CA LEU A 402 9.43 -5.65 -6.58
C LEU A 402 8.87 -6.82 -5.77
N THR A 403 9.70 -7.33 -4.86
CA THR A 403 9.44 -8.60 -4.17
C THR A 403 8.67 -8.47 -2.86
N ASN A 404 8.51 -7.27 -2.30
CA ASN A 404 7.81 -7.11 -1.02
C ASN A 404 6.34 -6.75 -1.22
N ILE A 405 5.45 -7.65 -0.77
CA ILE A 405 4.00 -7.47 -0.80
C ILE A 405 3.47 -7.58 0.62
N GLN A 406 2.85 -6.49 1.08
CA GLN A 406 2.39 -6.32 2.44
C GLN A 406 0.93 -6.79 2.61
N ALA A 407 0.69 -7.62 3.60
CA ALA A 407 -0.65 -7.93 4.11
C ALA A 407 -1.04 -6.90 5.18
N SER A 408 -1.77 -5.86 4.79
CA SER A 408 -2.19 -4.77 5.69
C SER A 408 -3.22 -5.24 6.74
N TRP A 409 -2.73 -5.70 7.90
CA TRP A 409 -3.57 -6.21 9.00
C TRP A 409 -4.58 -5.19 9.53
N VAL A 410 -4.29 -3.89 9.47
CA VAL A 410 -5.22 -2.85 9.97
C VAL A 410 -6.52 -2.78 9.16
N LYS A 411 -6.47 -3.13 7.86
CA LYS A 411 -7.64 -3.13 6.97
C LYS A 411 -8.39 -4.47 7.03
N MET A 412 -7.64 -5.55 7.20
CA MET A 412 -8.14 -6.91 6.98
C MET A 412 -8.39 -7.67 8.29
N GLY A 413 -7.74 -7.26 9.37
CA GLY A 413 -7.68 -7.97 10.64
C GLY A 413 -6.51 -8.98 10.66
N PRO A 414 -5.99 -9.29 11.87
CA PRO A 414 -4.90 -10.27 12.05
C PRO A 414 -5.13 -11.62 11.38
N ASP A 415 -6.34 -12.18 11.52
CA ASP A 415 -6.69 -13.51 10.97
C ASP A 415 -6.59 -13.53 9.43
N MET A 416 -7.18 -12.53 8.75
CA MET A 416 -7.06 -12.43 7.28
C MET A 416 -5.64 -12.12 6.83
N ALA A 417 -4.90 -11.28 7.56
CA ALA A 417 -3.50 -11.01 7.23
C ALA A 417 -2.67 -12.30 7.23
N GLY A 418 -2.90 -13.20 8.20
CA GLY A 418 -2.31 -14.53 8.22
C GLY A 418 -2.65 -15.37 6.98
N HIS A 419 -3.91 -15.37 6.53
CA HIS A 419 -4.31 -16.10 5.31
C HIS A 419 -3.63 -15.57 4.04
N LEU A 420 -3.37 -14.26 3.95
CA LEU A 420 -2.72 -13.64 2.81
C LEU A 420 -1.23 -13.99 2.68
N LEU A 421 -0.58 -14.40 3.77
CA LEU A 421 0.79 -14.94 3.75
C LEU A 421 0.92 -16.24 2.94
N SER A 422 -0.21 -16.88 2.60
CA SER A 422 -0.29 -18.05 1.71
C SER A 422 -0.72 -17.68 0.28
N ALA A 423 -0.84 -16.39 -0.04
CA ALA A 423 -1.31 -15.88 -1.34
C ALA A 423 -0.30 -14.88 -1.95
N GLY A 424 1.00 -15.09 -1.70
CA GLY A 424 2.07 -14.29 -2.30
C GLY A 424 2.63 -13.15 -1.45
N CYS A 425 2.10 -12.92 -0.23
CA CYS A 425 2.63 -11.92 0.70
C CYS A 425 3.87 -12.43 1.44
N ASN A 426 4.75 -11.51 1.79
CA ASN A 426 5.97 -11.78 2.58
C ASN A 426 6.22 -10.70 3.66
N ASP A 427 5.26 -9.81 3.90
CA ASP A 427 5.36 -8.74 4.88
C ASP A 427 4.01 -8.53 5.59
N LEU A 428 4.05 -8.30 6.90
CA LEU A 428 2.87 -8.04 7.73
C LEU A 428 2.71 -6.53 8.03
N GLY A 429 3.62 -5.70 7.55
CA GLY A 429 3.59 -4.25 7.73
C GLY A 429 4.05 -3.76 9.10
N GLY A 430 3.52 -2.60 9.48
CA GLY A 430 3.93 -1.87 10.68
C GLY A 430 3.18 -2.25 11.95
N THR A 431 3.80 -2.08 13.12
CA THR A 431 3.13 -2.14 14.44
C THR A 431 2.11 -1.01 14.62
N LEU A 432 2.28 0.09 13.87
CA LEU A 432 1.39 1.23 13.73
C LEU A 432 1.01 1.91 15.06
N MET A 433 1.99 2.24 15.91
CA MET A 433 1.71 2.95 17.17
C MET A 433 0.84 4.20 16.90
N ASN A 434 -0.37 4.23 17.47
CA ASN A 434 -1.38 5.28 17.32
C ASN A 434 -1.97 5.44 15.90
N GLU A 435 -2.46 4.35 15.28
CA GLU A 435 -3.19 4.42 14.01
C GLU A 435 -4.55 5.12 14.12
N SER A 436 -4.71 6.28 13.48
CA SER A 436 -5.91 7.12 13.60
C SER A 436 -6.71 7.31 12.31
N ILE A 437 -6.13 7.12 11.12
CA ILE A 437 -6.83 7.33 9.84
C ILE A 437 -7.81 6.20 9.56
N THR A 438 -7.34 4.95 9.68
CA THR A 438 -8.14 3.74 9.45
C THR A 438 -9.24 3.60 10.49
N ARG A 439 -8.99 4.07 11.72
CA ARG A 439 -10.02 4.23 12.75
C ARG A 439 -11.06 5.28 12.37
N ALA A 440 -10.65 6.44 11.87
CA ALA A 440 -11.58 7.46 11.40
C ALA A 440 -12.44 6.97 10.22
N ALA A 441 -11.94 6.03 9.42
CA ALA A 441 -12.72 5.33 8.39
C ALA A 441 -13.64 4.21 8.96
N GLY A 442 -13.64 3.98 10.28
CA GLY A 442 -14.51 3.02 10.97
C GLY A 442 -13.97 1.60 11.08
N ALA A 443 -12.68 1.36 10.86
CA ALA A 443 -12.11 0.02 11.05
C ALA A 443 -12.14 -0.41 12.54
N ALA A 444 -12.45 -1.68 12.77
CA ALA A 444 -12.58 -2.26 14.11
C ALA A 444 -11.26 -2.81 14.70
N TYR A 445 -10.17 -2.83 13.92
CA TYR A 445 -8.89 -3.41 14.33
C TYR A 445 -7.98 -2.36 14.98
N GLY A 446 -7.21 -2.80 15.99
CA GLY A 446 -6.56 -1.97 17.02
C GLY A 446 -5.64 -0.84 16.54
N GLN A 447 -5.26 0.03 17.48
CA GLN A 447 -4.37 1.18 17.26
C GLN A 447 -2.87 0.82 17.32
N GLU A 448 -2.56 -0.45 17.58
CA GLU A 448 -1.23 -1.03 17.61
C GLU A 448 -1.39 -2.55 17.54
N LEU A 449 -0.45 -3.23 16.88
CA LEU A 449 -0.27 -4.68 16.94
C LEU A 449 1.20 -4.93 17.28
N GLY A 450 1.46 -5.40 18.50
CA GLY A 450 2.82 -5.48 19.02
C GLY A 450 3.66 -6.57 18.33
N PRO A 451 5.00 -6.51 18.44
CA PRO A 451 5.91 -7.52 17.88
C PRO A 451 5.52 -8.96 18.23
N GLN A 452 5.13 -9.23 19.48
CA GLN A 452 4.74 -10.57 19.94
C GLN A 452 3.51 -11.11 19.20
N GLU A 453 2.51 -10.27 18.95
CA GLU A 453 1.29 -10.66 18.26
C GLU A 453 1.55 -10.87 16.76
N MET A 454 2.36 -10.00 16.16
CA MET A 454 2.82 -10.16 14.77
C MET A 454 3.58 -11.46 14.57
N GLU A 455 4.53 -11.75 15.46
CA GLU A 455 5.31 -12.99 15.43
C GLU A 455 4.42 -14.21 15.63
N ALA A 456 3.41 -14.14 16.50
CA ALA A 456 2.45 -15.21 16.68
C ALA A 456 1.64 -15.51 15.41
N ILE A 457 1.21 -14.48 14.67
CA ILE A 457 0.52 -14.65 13.37
C ILE A 457 1.44 -15.34 12.36
N ILE A 458 2.69 -14.86 12.26
CA ILE A 458 3.69 -15.38 11.31
C ILE A 458 4.05 -16.84 11.62
N HIS A 459 4.32 -17.15 12.90
CA HIS A 459 4.62 -18.51 13.34
C HIS A 459 3.41 -19.43 13.22
N GLY A 460 2.19 -18.90 13.41
CA GLY A 460 0.94 -19.63 13.25
C GLY A 460 0.72 -20.18 11.84
N VAL A 461 1.33 -19.56 10.82
CA VAL A 461 1.33 -20.06 9.43
C VAL A 461 2.62 -20.81 9.06
N GLY A 462 3.45 -21.15 10.04
CA GLY A 462 4.68 -21.94 9.84
C GLY A 462 5.82 -21.16 9.18
N ARG A 463 5.84 -19.82 9.27
CA ARG A 463 6.87 -18.97 8.70
C ARG A 463 7.77 -18.36 9.78
N THR A 464 8.91 -17.82 9.38
CA THR A 464 9.90 -17.20 10.27
C THR A 464 9.71 -15.69 10.30
N ALA A 465 9.47 -15.11 11.48
CA ALA A 465 9.31 -13.68 11.62
C ALA A 465 10.65 -12.94 11.62
N ARG A 466 10.70 -11.76 10.99
CA ARG A 466 11.88 -10.88 10.98
C ARG A 466 11.50 -9.42 11.14
N THR A 467 12.12 -8.74 12.10
CA THR A 467 12.06 -7.28 12.16
C THR A 467 12.89 -6.66 11.05
N ARG A 468 12.31 -5.72 10.30
CA ARG A 468 12.97 -4.98 9.23
C ARG A 468 13.06 -3.49 9.53
N THR A 469 13.95 -2.81 8.80
CA THR A 469 13.89 -1.36 8.59
C THR A 469 12.86 -1.00 7.53
N THR A 470 12.56 0.29 7.34
CA THR A 470 11.69 0.78 6.26
C THR A 470 12.13 0.32 4.88
N LEU A 471 13.44 0.28 4.62
CA LEU A 471 14.01 -0.14 3.33
C LEU A 471 14.30 -1.65 3.28
N TYR A 472 13.60 -2.46 4.07
CA TYR A 472 13.71 -3.93 4.11
C TYR A 472 15.09 -4.51 4.49
N GLY A 473 16.00 -3.69 4.97
CA GLY A 473 17.24 -4.12 5.64
C GLY A 473 16.97 -4.70 7.03
N VAL A 474 17.98 -5.33 7.63
CA VAL A 474 17.91 -5.86 9.00
C VAL A 474 17.76 -4.72 10.00
N ALA A 475 16.77 -4.81 10.90
CA ALA A 475 16.59 -3.82 11.96
C ALA A 475 17.84 -3.76 12.87
N PRO A 476 18.27 -2.56 13.33
CA PRO A 476 19.43 -2.44 14.21
C PRO A 476 19.30 -3.30 15.48
N ALA A 477 20.43 -3.78 15.98
CA ALA A 477 20.48 -4.63 17.17
C ALA A 477 19.82 -3.93 18.38
N GLY A 478 19.10 -4.71 19.20
CA GLY A 478 18.45 -4.21 20.41
C GLY A 478 17.09 -3.52 20.19
N ARG A 479 16.78 -3.01 18.98
CA ARG A 479 15.49 -2.34 18.68
C ARG A 479 14.29 -3.24 18.95
N ARG A 480 14.37 -4.50 18.50
CA ARG A 480 13.34 -5.52 18.79
C ARG A 480 13.15 -5.75 20.30
N GLY A 481 14.24 -5.79 21.06
CA GLY A 481 14.18 -5.99 22.51
C GLY A 481 13.43 -4.86 23.22
N LEU A 482 13.70 -3.62 22.83
CA LEU A 482 12.96 -2.45 23.32
C LEU A 482 11.47 -2.53 22.96
N ALA A 483 11.15 -2.88 21.71
CA ALA A 483 9.76 -2.94 21.24
C ALA A 483 8.93 -4.03 21.95
N VAL A 484 9.55 -5.17 22.28
CA VAL A 484 8.88 -6.25 23.03
C VAL A 484 8.65 -5.87 24.50
N GLY A 485 9.53 -5.06 25.09
CA GLY A 485 9.44 -4.61 26.48
C GLY A 485 8.73 -3.28 26.69
N ALA A 486 8.20 -2.65 25.63
CA ALA A 486 7.60 -1.33 25.70
C ALA A 486 6.17 -1.39 26.28
N GLU A 487 5.89 -0.49 27.23
CA GLU A 487 4.52 -0.20 27.66
C GLU A 487 3.68 0.37 26.51
N PRO A 488 2.33 0.33 26.60
CA PRO A 488 1.44 0.96 25.63
C PRO A 488 1.78 2.45 25.43
N PRO A 489 1.59 3.00 24.22
CA PRO A 489 1.87 4.39 23.93
C PRO A 489 0.99 5.29 24.78
N LEU A 490 1.50 6.49 25.09
CA LEU A 490 0.71 7.49 25.78
C LEU A 490 -0.55 7.81 24.95
N ALA A 491 -1.70 7.79 25.62
CA ALA A 491 -2.98 8.16 25.01
C ALA A 491 -2.90 9.60 24.46
N VAL A 492 -3.44 9.78 23.25
CA VAL A 492 -3.48 11.07 22.52
C VAL A 492 -4.41 12.06 23.20
#